data_AF-A0A3C0L2M0-F1
#
_entry.id   AF-A0A3C0L2M0-F1
#
_cell.length_a   1.000
_cell.length_b   1.000
_cell.length_c   1.000
_cell.angle_alpha   90.00
_cell.angle_beta   90.00
_cell.angle_gamma   90.00
#
_symmetry.space_group_name_H-M   'P 1'
#
loop_
_entity.id
_entity.type
_entity.pdbx_description
1 polymer ?
#
loop_
_entity_poly.entity_id
_entity_poly.type
_entity_poly.pdbx_seq_one_letter_code
_entity_poly.pdbx_strand_id
1 'polypeptide(L)'
;ASGDSLLEATLCKIIPAFEETLLVLRPGDESLATALSARFKTLTTTLANDAGLGMGHSLAHGAAKITHWQGAAICLGDMPFHAPSTLSTLILAFRAASQPYPIIQPCHQGRPGHPVLFHRAYF
;
A
#
# COMPACT_ATOMS: atom_id res chain seq x y z
N ALA A 1 -14.85 11.50 17.43
CA ALA A 1 -13.94 10.52 16.83
C ALA A 1 -14.78 9.71 15.84
N SER A 2 -14.41 9.65 14.55
CA SER A 2 -15.11 8.76 13.63
C SER A 2 -14.83 7.32 14.08
N GLY A 3 -15.86 6.48 14.20
CA GLY A 3 -15.74 5.09 14.66
C GLY A 3 -15.14 4.16 13.61
N ASP A 4 -14.25 4.68 12.76
CA ASP A 4 -13.67 3.95 11.64
C ASP A 4 -12.62 2.96 12.16
N SER A 5 -12.54 1.79 11.52
CA SER A 5 -11.44 0.86 11.80
C SER A 5 -10.08 1.48 11.43
N LEU A 6 -9.01 1.00 12.06
CA LEU A 6 -7.65 1.47 11.76
C LEU A 6 -7.32 1.31 10.26
N LEU A 7 -7.77 0.21 9.66
CA LEU A 7 -7.63 -0.06 8.24
C LEU A 7 -8.39 0.96 7.38
N GLU A 8 -9.64 1.26 7.70
CA GLU A 8 -10.41 2.26 6.94
C GLU A 8 -9.81 3.66 7.04
N ALA A 9 -9.35 4.04 8.24
CA ALA A 9 -8.67 5.31 8.44
C ALA A 9 -7.39 5.40 7.60
N THR A 10 -6.62 4.31 7.52
CA THR A 10 -5.43 4.18 6.67
C THR A 10 -5.77 4.28 5.19
N LEU A 11 -6.77 3.54 4.72
CA LEU A 11 -7.21 3.57 3.32
C LEU A 11 -7.72 4.95 2.91
N CYS A 12 -8.42 5.66 3.80
CA CYS A 12 -8.85 7.04 3.56
C CYS A 12 -7.68 8.02 3.32
N LYS A 13 -6.48 7.72 3.83
CA LYS A 13 -5.28 8.54 3.58
C LYS A 13 -4.53 8.11 2.32
N ILE A 14 -4.45 6.81 2.06
CA ILE A 14 -3.63 6.25 0.99
C ILE A 14 -4.33 6.38 -0.36
N ILE A 15 -5.59 5.94 -0.45
CA ILE A 15 -6.29 5.78 -1.73
C ILE A 15 -6.33 7.09 -2.55
N PRO A 16 -6.56 8.28 -1.97
CA PRO A 16 -6.53 9.52 -2.75
C PRO A 16 -5.16 9.89 -3.34
N ALA A 17 -4.07 9.32 -2.83
CA ALA A 17 -2.71 9.64 -3.28
C ALA A 17 -2.21 8.76 -4.43
N PHE A 18 -2.86 7.62 -4.69
CA PHE A 18 -2.42 6.63 -5.70
C PHE A 18 -3.49 6.41 -6.76
N GLU A 19 -3.05 6.06 -7.97
CA GLU A 19 -3.94 5.78 -9.10
C GLU A 19 -4.74 4.48 -8.87
N GLU A 20 -4.06 3.46 -8.36
CA GLU A 20 -4.64 2.17 -7.99
C GLU A 20 -4.15 1.74 -6.61
N THR A 21 -4.96 0.96 -5.89
CA THR A 21 -4.59 0.37 -4.60
C THR A 21 -4.98 -1.10 -4.56
N LEU A 22 -4.03 -1.96 -4.21
CA LEU A 22 -4.25 -3.38 -3.97
C LEU A 22 -4.14 -3.66 -2.48
N LEU A 23 -5.23 -4.10 -1.86
CA LEU A 23 -5.26 -4.52 -0.48
C LEU A 23 -5.20 -6.05 -0.40
N VAL A 24 -4.17 -6.54 0.27
CA VAL A 24 -4.01 -7.97 0.57
C VAL A 24 -4.60 -8.26 1.95
N LEU A 25 -5.55 -9.18 2.00
CA LEU A 25 -6.21 -9.67 3.21
C LEU A 25 -5.92 -11.16 3.39
N ARG A 26 -6.28 -11.71 4.55
CA ARG A 26 -6.22 -13.14 4.84
C ARG A 26 -7.56 -13.83 4.51
N PRO A 27 -7.59 -15.17 4.35
CA PRO A 27 -8.84 -15.92 4.28
C PRO A 27 -9.72 -15.66 5.51
N GLY A 28 -11.03 -15.57 5.32
CA GLY A 28 -11.99 -15.22 6.37
C GLY A 28 -12.38 -13.74 6.43
N ASP A 29 -11.68 -12.86 5.70
CA ASP A 29 -11.99 -11.44 5.60
C ASP A 29 -12.82 -11.08 4.33
N GLU A 30 -13.53 -12.04 3.73
CA GLU A 30 -14.29 -11.87 2.47
C GLU A 30 -15.35 -10.76 2.57
N SER A 31 -16.04 -10.69 3.70
CA SER A 31 -17.06 -9.67 3.95
C SER A 31 -16.45 -8.27 4.07
N LEU A 32 -15.27 -8.18 4.71
CA LEU A 32 -14.50 -6.93 4.80
C LEU A 32 -14.03 -6.50 3.41
N ALA A 33 -13.49 -7.43 2.62
CA ALA A 33 -13.04 -7.19 1.25
C ALA A 33 -14.17 -6.61 0.37
N THR A 34 -15.36 -7.21 0.48
CA THR A 34 -16.57 -6.76 -0.24
C THR A 34 -17.00 -5.36 0.21
N ALA A 35 -17.06 -5.11 1.51
CA ALA A 35 -17.45 -3.82 2.06
C ALA A 35 -16.48 -2.69 1.65
N LEU A 36 -15.18 -2.94 1.70
CA LEU A 36 -14.15 -1.97 1.32
C LEU A 36 -14.14 -1.70 -0.19
N SER A 37 -14.26 -2.74 -1.02
CA SER A 37 -14.32 -2.58 -2.49
C SER A 37 -15.57 -1.82 -2.94
N ALA A 38 -16.70 -2.00 -2.24
CA ALA A 38 -17.91 -1.21 -2.50
C ALA A 38 -17.75 0.27 -2.13
N ARG A 39 -16.94 0.56 -1.11
CA ARG A 39 -16.68 1.92 -0.61
C ARG A 39 -15.66 2.67 -1.46
N PHE A 40 -14.60 2.01 -1.90
CA PHE A 40 -13.46 2.64 -2.57
C PHE A 40 -13.30 2.16 -4.00
N LYS A 41 -13.61 3.02 -4.98
CA LYS A 41 -13.66 2.65 -6.40
C LYS A 41 -12.34 2.16 -6.99
N THR A 42 -11.21 2.71 -6.54
CA THR A 42 -9.86 2.36 -7.03
C THR A 42 -9.16 1.31 -6.16
N LEU A 43 -9.89 0.72 -5.21
CA LEU A 43 -9.41 -0.35 -4.35
C LEU A 43 -9.75 -1.71 -4.97
N THR A 44 -8.73 -2.52 -5.21
CA THR A 44 -8.88 -3.94 -5.47
C THR A 44 -8.44 -4.72 -4.23
N THR A 45 -9.15 -5.80 -3.91
CA THR A 45 -8.81 -6.67 -2.77
C THR A 45 -8.42 -8.06 -3.24
N THR A 46 -7.50 -8.71 -2.54
CA THR A 46 -7.15 -10.11 -2.76
C THR A 46 -6.92 -10.84 -1.45
N LEU A 47 -7.18 -12.14 -1.42
CA LEU A 47 -7.01 -13.00 -0.25
C LEU A 47 -5.75 -13.85 -0.43
N ALA A 48 -4.77 -13.66 0.44
CA ALA A 48 -3.53 -14.44 0.45
C ALA A 48 -3.68 -15.63 1.40
N ASN A 49 -3.86 -16.83 0.84
CA ASN A 49 -4.04 -18.07 1.62
C ASN A 49 -2.92 -18.29 2.65
N ASP A 50 -1.69 -17.94 2.27
CA ASP A 50 -0.50 -18.11 3.09
C ASP A 50 -0.16 -16.90 3.98
N ALA A 51 -1.09 -15.95 4.17
CA ALA A 51 -0.87 -14.77 5.01
C ALA A 51 -0.46 -15.11 6.45
N GLY A 52 -0.89 -16.29 6.95
CA GLY A 52 -0.50 -16.80 8.26
C GLY A 52 0.99 -17.14 8.40
N LEU A 53 1.71 -17.30 7.29
CA LEU A 53 3.16 -17.53 7.28
C LEU A 53 3.98 -16.23 7.42
N GLY A 54 3.30 -15.08 7.52
CA GLY A 54 3.90 -13.78 7.79
C GLY A 54 3.81 -12.82 6.61
N MET A 55 4.23 -11.57 6.86
CA MET A 55 4.06 -10.45 5.93
C MET A 55 4.71 -10.68 4.56
N GLY A 56 5.84 -11.40 4.51
CA GLY A 56 6.51 -11.71 3.24
C GLY A 56 5.63 -12.50 2.27
N HIS A 57 4.83 -13.44 2.77
CA HIS A 57 3.89 -14.21 1.93
C HIS A 57 2.74 -13.34 1.43
N SER A 58 2.21 -12.44 2.27
CA SER A 58 1.20 -11.47 1.86
C SER A 58 1.73 -10.52 0.77
N LEU A 59 2.96 -10.03 0.93
CA LEU A 59 3.61 -9.15 -0.06
C LEU A 59 3.86 -9.89 -1.37
N ALA A 60 4.40 -11.11 -1.33
CA ALA A 60 4.63 -11.93 -2.52
C ALA A 60 3.33 -12.22 -3.27
N HIS A 61 2.25 -12.54 -2.55
CA HIS A 61 0.93 -12.73 -3.14
C HIS A 61 0.43 -11.46 -3.83
N GLY A 62 0.53 -10.30 -3.16
CA GLY A 62 0.13 -9.01 -3.73
C GLY A 62 0.94 -8.63 -4.96
N ALA A 63 2.27 -8.74 -4.87
CA ALA A 63 3.21 -8.51 -5.97
C ALA A 63 2.83 -9.31 -7.23
N ALA A 64 2.53 -10.61 -7.08
CA ALA A 64 2.13 -11.47 -8.19
C ALA A 64 0.78 -11.09 -8.86
N LYS A 65 -0.02 -10.20 -8.25
CA LYS A 65 -1.27 -9.69 -8.84
C LYS A 65 -1.08 -8.38 -9.60
N ILE A 66 0.05 -7.71 -9.46
CA ILE A 66 0.32 -6.43 -10.12
C ILE A 66 0.90 -6.71 -11.51
N THR A 67 0.22 -6.24 -12.56
CA THR A 67 0.61 -6.56 -13.95
C THR A 67 1.19 -5.39 -14.73
N HIS A 68 0.91 -4.15 -14.33
CA HIS A 68 1.17 -2.98 -15.17
C HIS A 68 1.64 -1.73 -14.42
N TRP A 69 1.77 -1.78 -13.09
CA TRP A 69 2.24 -0.63 -12.31
C TRP A 69 3.74 -0.37 -12.57
N GLN A 70 4.12 0.90 -12.58
CA GLN A 70 5.54 1.31 -12.72
C GLN A 70 6.33 1.18 -11.42
N GLY A 71 5.62 1.22 -10.29
CA GLY A 71 6.15 1.00 -8.95
C GLY A 71 5.01 0.82 -7.96
N ALA A 72 5.32 0.27 -6.80
CA ALA A 72 4.36 0.00 -5.74
C ALA A 72 4.85 0.59 -4.41
N ALA A 73 3.97 1.33 -3.74
CA ALA A 73 4.20 1.81 -2.37
C ALA A 73 3.68 0.77 -1.37
N ILE A 74 4.57 0.19 -0.57
CA ILE A 74 4.19 -0.73 0.50
C ILE A 74 3.73 0.07 1.71
N CYS A 75 2.40 0.13 1.87
CA CYS A 75 1.72 0.80 2.97
C CYS A 75 1.15 -0.24 3.94
N LEU A 76 1.39 -0.06 5.24
CA LEU A 76 0.84 -0.96 6.26
C LEU A 76 -0.58 -0.51 6.62
N GLY A 77 -1.52 -1.47 6.70
CA GLY A 77 -2.94 -1.18 6.93
C GLY A 77 -3.25 -0.57 8.31
N ASP A 78 -2.32 -0.64 9.24
CA ASP A 78 -2.43 -0.12 10.61
C ASP A 78 -1.78 1.25 10.82
N MET A 79 -1.35 1.93 9.74
CA MET A 79 -0.68 3.24 9.79
C MET A 79 -1.55 4.40 9.24
N PRO A 80 -2.54 4.91 10.01
CA PRO A 80 -3.50 5.90 9.50
C PRO A 80 -2.96 7.33 9.47
N PHE A 81 -1.74 7.57 9.96
CA PHE A 81 -1.22 8.92 10.21
C PHE A 81 -0.28 9.42 9.10
N HIS A 82 -0.40 8.87 7.89
CA HIS A 82 0.31 9.40 6.73
C HIS A 82 -0.19 10.81 6.38
N ALA A 83 0.71 11.79 6.43
CA ALA A 83 0.40 13.13 5.94
C ALA A 83 0.32 13.09 4.40
N PRO A 84 -0.70 13.71 3.77
CA PRO A 84 -0.82 13.74 2.32
C PRO A 84 0.44 14.28 1.62
N SER A 85 1.08 15.30 2.20
CA SER A 85 2.33 15.88 1.69
C SER A 85 3.48 14.88 1.67
N THR A 86 3.57 13.98 2.65
CA THR A 86 4.58 12.91 2.69
C THR A 86 4.38 11.95 1.51
N LEU A 87 3.14 11.51 1.27
CA LEU A 87 2.82 10.61 0.15
C LEU A 87 3.14 11.27 -1.20
N SER A 88 2.69 12.52 -1.40
CA SER A 88 2.99 13.27 -2.63
C SER A 88 4.50 13.46 -2.85
N THR A 89 5.25 13.76 -1.79
CA THR A 89 6.71 13.93 -1.87
C THR A 89 7.41 12.64 -2.29
N LEU A 90 7.00 11.49 -1.72
CA LEU A 90 7.55 10.19 -2.09
C LEU A 90 7.26 9.83 -3.56
N ILE A 91 6.04 10.08 -4.02
CA ILE A 91 5.64 9.83 -5.42
C ILE A 91 6.43 10.71 -6.38
N LEU A 92 6.60 12.00 -6.05
CA LEU A 92 7.39 12.93 -6.86
C LEU A 92 8.87 12.51 -6.90
N ALA A 93 9.44 12.14 -5.75
CA ALA A 93 10.82 11.65 -5.67
C ALA A 93 11.03 10.38 -6.50
N PHE A 94 10.08 9.44 -6.45
CA PHE A 94 10.11 8.23 -7.27
C PHE A 94 10.07 8.55 -8.77
N ARG A 95 9.17 9.44 -9.20
CA ARG A 95 9.04 9.85 -10.62
C ARG A 95 10.25 10.63 -11.13
N ALA A 96 10.91 11.40 -10.27
CA ALA A 96 12.08 12.20 -10.62
C ALA A 96 13.41 11.45 -10.48
N ALA A 97 13.41 10.23 -9.92
CA ALA A 97 14.63 9.47 -9.67
C ALA A 97 15.36 9.16 -10.98
N SER A 98 16.63 9.57 -11.06
CA SER A 98 17.49 9.31 -12.23
C SER A 98 18.16 7.93 -12.17
N GLN A 99 18.16 7.28 -11.01
CA GLN A 99 18.74 5.95 -10.84
C GLN A 99 17.81 4.89 -11.46
N PRO A 100 18.36 3.85 -12.11
CA PRO A 100 17.55 2.72 -12.55
C PRO A 100 16.97 1.99 -11.33
N TYR A 101 15.69 1.63 -11.44
CA TYR A 101 14.98 0.81 -10.44
C TYR A 101 14.99 1.39 -9.00
N PRO A 102 14.51 2.64 -8.81
CA PRO A 102 14.60 3.30 -7.51
C PRO A 102 13.79 2.58 -6.41
N ILE A 103 14.35 2.58 -5.20
CA ILE A 103 13.62 2.29 -3.95
C ILE A 103 13.65 3.57 -3.11
N ILE A 104 12.49 4.11 -2.77
CA ILE A 104 12.35 5.39 -2.07
C ILE A 104 11.65 5.16 -0.73
N GLN A 105 12.25 5.63 0.35
CA GLN A 105 11.73 5.48 1.71
C GLN A 105 11.76 6.82 2.45
N PRO A 106 10.71 7.20 3.21
CA PRO A 106 10.76 8.38 4.05
C PRO A 106 11.68 8.15 5.26
N CYS A 107 12.32 9.23 5.70
CA CYS A 107 13.15 9.22 6.91
C CYS A 107 12.69 10.35 7.84
N HIS A 108 12.38 10.00 9.09
CA HIS A 108 12.02 10.96 10.13
C HIS A 108 13.01 10.84 11.29
N GLN A 109 13.74 11.93 11.59
CA GLN A 109 14.76 11.96 12.64
C GLN A 109 15.82 10.85 12.50
N GLY A 110 16.29 10.62 11.26
CA GLY A 110 17.27 9.57 10.97
C GLY A 110 16.71 8.15 10.99
N ARG A 111 15.40 7.97 11.22
CA ARG A 111 14.75 6.67 11.23
C ARG A 111 13.96 6.43 9.94
N PRO A 112 14.25 5.33 9.21
CA PRO A 112 13.46 4.95 8.04
C PRO A 112 12.03 4.60 8.44
N GLY A 113 11.04 4.89 7.58
CA GLY A 113 9.62 4.67 7.84
C GLY A 113 8.83 4.16 6.63
N HIS A 114 7.51 4.24 6.70
CA HIS A 114 6.59 3.83 5.64
C HIS A 114 5.79 5.02 5.06
N PRO A 115 5.31 4.92 3.81
CA PRO A 115 5.45 3.78 2.91
C PRO A 115 6.81 3.72 2.19
N VAL A 116 7.22 2.52 1.78
CA VAL A 116 8.41 2.31 0.96
C VAL A 116 7.97 2.07 -0.48
N LEU A 117 8.48 2.85 -1.43
CA LEU A 117 8.18 2.73 -2.85
C LEU A 117 9.24 1.88 -3.53
N PHE A 118 8.81 0.84 -4.24
CA PHE A 118 9.66 -0.05 -5.03
C PHE A 118 9.34 0.10 -6.51
N HIS A 119 10.36 0.14 -7.35
CA HIS A 119 10.19 0.03 -8.79
C HIS A 119 9.68 -1.36 -9.21
N ARG A 120 8.94 -1.45 -10.31
CA ARG A 120 8.45 -2.70 -10.92
C ARG A 120 9.50 -3.74 -11.29
N ALA A 121 10.78 -3.47 -11.09
CA ALA A 121 11.84 -4.45 -11.35
C ALA A 121 11.98 -5.44 -10.19
N TYR A 122 11.30 -5.17 -9.07
CA TYR A 122 11.35 -5.97 -7.84
C TYR A 122 10.13 -6.88 -7.65
N PHE A 123 9.19 -6.92 -8.62
CA PHE A 123 8.03 -7.80 -8.61
C PHE A 123 7.54 -8.13 -10.02
#